data_AF-A0A4Q5QNM5-F1
#
_entry.id   AF-A0A4Q5QNM5-F1
#
_cell.length_a   1.000
_cell.length_b   1.000
_cell.length_c   1.000
_cell.angle_alpha   90.00
_cell.angle_beta   90.00
_cell.angle_gamma   90.00
#
_symmetry.space_group_name_H-M   'P 1'
#
loop_
_entity.id
_entity.type
_entity.pdbx_description
1 polymer ?
#
loop_
_entity_poly.entity_id
_entity_poly.type
_entity_poly.pdbx_seq_one_letter_code
_entity_poly.pdbx_strand_id
1 'polypeptide(L)'
;MEILILAGLILLNGLFSMAEIALVSARKSRLEAQANKGDKDAREALNLANRPETFLSTVQMGITVIGILTGIYSGEKITDDFAAFLKQWPLVASYSYGLATAIVVIIVTYFSIIFGELVPKRIGLSKPEGIAKAVAKPMRIISIVTHPFIWLLSKSSNIIVKIFSLKPTDNQLTEEEIKAIISEGTEQGTIEETEQEIIERVFHLS
;
A
#
# COMPACT_ATOMS: atom_id res chain seq x y z
N MET A 1 18.90 -21.03 10.72
CA MET A 1 18.14 -20.89 9.44
C MET A 1 17.06 -19.83 9.55
N GLU A 2 16.47 -19.68 10.72
CA GLU A 2 15.35 -18.83 11.09
C GLU A 2 15.65 -17.34 10.88
N ILE A 3 16.88 -16.91 11.19
CA ILE A 3 17.33 -15.53 10.90
C ILE A 3 17.35 -15.25 9.38
N LEU A 4 17.71 -16.24 8.54
CA LEU A 4 17.67 -16.08 7.08
C LEU A 4 16.24 -16.02 6.57
N ILE A 5 15.34 -16.84 7.13
CA ILE A 5 13.91 -16.81 6.82
C ILE A 5 13.33 -15.44 7.22
N LEU A 6 13.62 -14.96 8.43
CA LEU A 6 13.16 -13.66 8.93
C LEU A 6 13.71 -12.50 8.09
N ALA A 7 15.00 -12.52 7.74
CA ALA A 7 15.58 -11.53 6.84
C ALA A 7 14.91 -11.57 5.46
N GLY A 8 14.65 -12.76 4.91
CA GLY A 8 13.93 -12.93 3.65
C GLY A 8 12.51 -12.39 3.71
N LEU A 9 11.78 -12.64 4.79
CA LEU A 9 10.43 -12.11 5.02
C LEU A 9 10.44 -10.59 5.13
N ILE A 10 11.36 -9.99 5.88
CA ILE A 10 11.50 -8.53 5.99
C ILE A 10 11.78 -7.91 4.61
N LEU A 11 12.69 -8.48 3.83
CA LEU A 11 13.00 -7.98 2.49
C LEU A 11 11.83 -8.14 1.52
N LEU A 12 11.11 -9.25 1.60
CA LEU A 12 9.90 -9.47 0.80
C LEU A 12 8.82 -8.44 1.17
N ASN A 13 8.60 -8.19 2.45
CA ASN A 13 7.71 -7.12 2.92
C ASN A 13 8.12 -5.77 2.33
N GLY A 14 9.42 -5.47 2.36
CA GLY A 14 9.99 -4.29 1.76
C GLY A 14 9.71 -4.16 0.27
N LEU A 15 9.80 -5.24 -0.49
CA LEU A 15 9.46 -5.24 -1.91
C LEU A 15 7.98 -4.88 -2.15
N PHE A 16 7.07 -5.46 -1.37
CA PHE A 16 5.64 -5.15 -1.45
C PHE A 16 5.37 -3.68 -1.09
N SER A 17 5.94 -3.21 0.01
CA SER A 17 5.83 -1.83 0.49
C SER A 17 6.40 -0.80 -0.50
N MET A 18 7.52 -1.13 -1.15
CA MET A 18 8.11 -0.33 -2.23
C MET A 18 7.22 -0.31 -3.48
N ALA A 19 6.68 -1.46 -3.88
CA ALA A 19 5.80 -1.58 -5.05
C ALA A 19 4.51 -0.78 -4.85
N GLU A 20 3.92 -0.85 -3.65
CA GLU A 20 2.75 -0.08 -3.25
C GLU A 20 2.96 1.41 -3.51
N ILE A 21 3.96 1.99 -2.84
CA ILE A 21 4.16 3.44 -2.90
C ILE A 21 4.62 3.90 -4.28
N ALA A 22 5.41 3.09 -4.98
CA ALA A 22 5.86 3.41 -6.33
C ALA A 22 4.67 3.49 -7.29
N LEU A 23 3.73 2.54 -7.21
CA LEU A 23 2.55 2.55 -8.08
C LEU A 23 1.61 3.71 -7.75
N VAL A 24 1.34 3.95 -6.45
CA VAL A 24 0.47 5.06 -6.02
C VAL A 24 1.07 6.42 -6.38
N SER A 25 2.40 6.54 -6.34
CA SER A 25 3.09 7.81 -6.60
C SER A 25 3.47 8.00 -8.07
N ALA A 26 3.34 6.97 -8.91
CA ALA A 26 3.69 7.07 -10.33
C ALA A 26 2.69 7.94 -11.09
N ARG A 27 3.20 8.86 -11.92
CA ARG A 27 2.35 9.70 -12.75
C ARG A 27 1.78 8.89 -13.92
N LYS A 28 0.46 8.68 -13.93
CA LYS A 28 -0.24 7.94 -15.00
C LYS A 28 0.08 8.47 -16.41
N SER A 29 0.08 9.79 -16.58
CA SER A 29 0.40 10.44 -17.87
C SER A 29 1.81 10.11 -18.39
N ARG A 30 2.80 9.97 -17.50
CA ARG A 30 4.16 9.56 -17.88
C ARG A 30 4.25 8.10 -18.27
N LEU A 31 3.51 7.23 -17.56
CA LEU A 31 3.43 5.80 -17.91
C LEU A 31 2.72 5.61 -19.25
N GLU A 32 1.64 6.36 -19.48
CA GLU A 32 0.90 6.36 -20.75
C GLU A 32 1.76 6.83 -21.93
N ALA A 33 2.48 7.94 -21.77
CA ALA A 33 3.41 8.43 -22.80
C ALA A 33 4.49 7.40 -23.15
N GLN A 34 5.02 6.66 -22.16
CA GLN A 34 6.00 5.59 -22.39
C GLN A 34 5.37 4.36 -23.04
N ALA A 35 4.16 3.98 -22.61
CA ALA A 35 3.42 2.85 -23.18
C ALA A 35 3.05 3.08 -24.65
N ASN A 36 2.74 4.32 -25.02
CA ASN A 36 2.47 4.72 -26.42
C ASN A 36 3.74 4.71 -27.28
N LYS A 37 4.92 4.85 -26.67
CA LYS A 37 6.23 4.66 -27.33
C LYS A 37 6.66 3.20 -27.43
N GLY A 38 5.82 2.25 -27.01
CA GLY A 38 6.06 0.80 -27.12
C GLY A 38 6.66 0.13 -25.88
N ASP A 39 6.81 0.85 -24.75
CA ASP A 39 7.26 0.24 -23.49
C ASP A 39 6.15 -0.65 -22.89
N LYS A 40 6.35 -1.98 -22.99
CA LYS A 40 5.40 -2.98 -22.48
C LYS A 40 5.30 -2.97 -20.94
N ASP A 41 6.38 -2.66 -20.24
CA ASP A 41 6.37 -2.60 -18.77
C ASP A 41 5.62 -1.34 -18.29
N ALA A 42 5.76 -0.24 -19.03
CA ALA A 42 4.94 0.96 -18.81
C ALA A 42 3.45 0.70 -19.02
N ARG A 43 3.08 -0.10 -20.03
CA ARG A 43 1.68 -0.49 -20.27
C ARG A 43 1.13 -1.31 -19.10
N GLU A 44 1.89 -2.28 -18.59
CA GLU A 44 1.46 -3.09 -17.44
C GLU A 44 1.34 -2.25 -16.16
N ALA A 45 2.32 -1.39 -15.89
CA ALA A 45 2.27 -0.46 -14.76
C ALA A 45 1.05 0.48 -14.85
N LEU A 46 0.75 0.99 -16.05
CA LEU A 46 -0.44 1.81 -16.30
C LEU A 46 -1.73 1.05 -16.03
N ASN A 47 -1.82 -0.22 -16.45
CA ASN A 47 -2.99 -1.06 -16.20
C ASN A 47 -3.23 -1.27 -14.70
N LEU A 48 -2.16 -1.51 -13.92
CA LEU A 48 -2.25 -1.63 -12.46
C LEU A 48 -2.65 -0.28 -11.82
N ALA A 49 -2.07 0.84 -12.27
CA ALA A 49 -2.40 2.17 -11.77
C ALA A 49 -3.85 2.59 -12.11
N ASN A 50 -4.43 2.05 -13.17
CA ASN A 50 -5.84 2.26 -13.54
C ASN A 50 -6.82 1.40 -12.73
N ARG A 51 -6.34 0.34 -12.07
CA ARG A 51 -7.14 -0.51 -11.18
C ARG A 51 -6.45 -0.65 -9.82
N PRO A 52 -6.27 0.47 -9.08
CA PRO A 52 -5.47 0.47 -7.86
C PRO A 52 -6.09 -0.39 -6.77
N GLU A 53 -7.42 -0.51 -6.69
CA GLU A 53 -8.10 -1.27 -5.62
C GLU A 53 -7.64 -2.74 -5.53
N THR A 54 -7.64 -3.46 -6.66
CA THR A 54 -7.23 -4.87 -6.68
C THR A 54 -5.75 -5.04 -6.37
N PHE A 55 -4.92 -4.12 -6.87
CA PHE A 55 -3.48 -4.14 -6.61
C PHE A 55 -3.18 -3.84 -5.13
N LEU A 56 -3.75 -2.77 -4.58
CA LEU A 56 -3.56 -2.38 -3.18
C LEU A 56 -4.04 -3.47 -2.23
N SER A 57 -5.21 -4.06 -2.50
CA SER A 57 -5.73 -5.18 -1.70
C SER A 57 -4.78 -6.39 -1.74
N THR A 58 -4.20 -6.68 -2.90
CA THR A 58 -3.22 -7.78 -3.06
C THR A 58 -1.96 -7.51 -2.25
N VAL A 59 -1.38 -6.33 -2.41
CA VAL A 59 -0.14 -5.95 -1.75
C VAL A 59 -0.33 -5.91 -0.24
N GLN A 60 -1.42 -5.31 0.23
CA GLN A 60 -1.72 -5.20 1.66
C GLN A 60 -1.95 -6.57 2.29
N MET A 61 -2.66 -7.49 1.61
CA MET A 61 -2.77 -8.88 2.05
C MET A 61 -1.39 -9.55 2.16
N GLY A 62 -0.53 -9.35 1.16
CA GLY A 62 0.85 -9.85 1.18
C GLY A 62 1.62 -9.35 2.39
N ILE A 63 1.59 -8.03 2.64
CA ILE A 63 2.21 -7.38 3.80
C ILE A 63 1.69 -7.98 5.11
N THR A 64 0.37 -8.18 5.24
CA THR A 64 -0.23 -8.78 6.44
C THR A 64 0.24 -10.22 6.66
N VAL A 65 0.21 -11.06 5.62
CA VAL A 65 0.66 -12.46 5.73
C VAL A 65 2.14 -12.53 6.10
N ILE A 66 2.98 -11.70 5.47
CA ILE A 66 4.40 -11.64 5.78
C ILE A 66 4.63 -11.14 7.21
N GLY A 67 3.86 -10.16 7.68
CA GLY A 67 3.90 -9.67 9.05
C GLY A 67 3.57 -10.77 10.07
N ILE A 68 2.52 -11.56 9.83
CA ILE A 68 2.13 -12.70 10.68
C ILE A 68 3.25 -13.75 10.70
N LEU A 69 3.77 -14.13 9.53
CA LEU A 69 4.88 -15.08 9.44
C LEU A 69 6.12 -14.57 10.18
N THR A 70 6.48 -13.30 9.99
CA THR A 70 7.61 -12.67 10.68
C THR A 70 7.43 -12.73 12.19
N GLY A 71 6.22 -12.45 12.68
CA GLY A 71 5.85 -12.59 14.09
C GLY A 71 6.08 -14.01 14.62
N ILE A 72 5.54 -15.02 13.93
CA ILE A 72 5.67 -16.44 14.31
C ILE A 72 7.15 -16.86 14.35
N TYR A 73 7.92 -16.57 13.29
CA TYR A 73 9.33 -16.95 13.21
C TYR A 73 10.23 -16.17 14.19
N SER A 74 9.83 -14.96 14.58
CA SER A 74 10.57 -14.17 15.58
C SER A 74 10.32 -14.61 17.02
N GLY A 75 9.12 -15.14 17.30
CA GLY A 75 8.62 -15.33 18.67
C GLY A 75 9.16 -16.55 19.40
N GLU A 76 9.24 -17.72 18.77
CA GLU A 76 9.56 -18.96 19.49
C GLU A 76 11.08 -19.21 19.58
N LYS A 77 11.76 -19.47 18.46
CA LYS A 77 13.16 -19.91 18.51
C LYS A 77 14.18 -18.82 18.82
N ILE A 78 14.04 -17.63 18.23
CA ILE A 78 15.01 -16.54 18.45
C ILE A 78 14.98 -16.10 19.92
N THR A 79 13.78 -16.04 20.49
CA THR A 79 13.58 -15.80 21.92
C THR A 79 14.20 -16.90 22.77
N ASP A 80 14.00 -18.18 22.44
CA ASP A 80 14.56 -19.30 23.20
C ASP A 80 16.10 -19.30 23.19
N ASP A 81 16.72 -19.11 22.02
CA ASP A 81 18.17 -19.03 21.87
C ASP A 81 18.75 -17.86 22.67
N PHE A 82 18.09 -16.70 22.61
CA PHE A 82 18.52 -15.50 23.33
C PHE A 82 18.26 -15.63 24.85
N ALA A 83 17.17 -16.27 25.27
CA ALA A 83 16.90 -16.59 26.66
C ALA A 83 17.94 -17.56 27.22
N ALA A 84 18.35 -18.57 26.45
CA ALA A 84 19.41 -19.51 26.83
C ALA A 84 20.77 -18.79 27.01
N PHE A 85 21.06 -17.80 26.17
CA PHE A 85 22.22 -16.93 26.34
C PHE A 85 22.13 -16.09 27.64
N LEU A 86 20.98 -15.46 27.90
CA LEU A 86 20.76 -14.67 29.13
C LEU A 86 20.80 -15.52 30.41
N LYS A 87 20.43 -16.80 30.35
CA LYS A 87 20.52 -17.73 31.49
C LYS A 87 21.96 -17.97 31.98
N GLN A 88 22.97 -17.67 31.17
CA GLN A 88 24.38 -17.77 31.59
C GLN A 88 24.74 -16.70 32.64
N TRP A 89 23.88 -15.69 32.85
CA TRP A 89 24.10 -14.58 33.74
C TRP A 89 23.20 -14.71 34.99
N PRO A 90 23.77 -14.98 36.18
CA PRO A 90 22.99 -15.31 37.39
C PRO A 90 21.99 -14.24 37.82
N LEU A 91 22.29 -12.96 37.55
CA LEU A 91 21.45 -11.81 37.92
C LEU A 91 20.16 -11.71 37.10
N VAL A 92 20.14 -12.22 35.87
CA VAL A 92 18.99 -12.11 34.94
C VAL A 92 18.36 -13.46 34.62
N ALA A 93 18.92 -14.56 35.12
CA ALA A 93 18.44 -15.93 34.85
C ALA A 93 16.95 -16.12 35.15
N SER A 94 16.46 -15.58 36.28
CA SER A 94 15.04 -15.69 36.70
C SER A 94 14.06 -14.94 35.78
N TYR A 95 14.53 -13.91 35.07
CA TYR A 95 13.73 -13.09 34.14
C TYR A 95 14.16 -13.29 32.68
N SER A 96 15.03 -14.26 32.42
CA SER A 96 15.72 -14.46 31.14
C SER A 96 14.76 -14.55 29.96
N TYR A 97 13.67 -15.30 30.11
CA TYR A 97 12.67 -15.45 29.05
C TYR A 97 11.91 -14.14 28.77
N GLY A 98 11.40 -13.46 29.81
CA GLY A 98 10.67 -12.20 29.64
C GLY A 98 11.54 -11.08 29.06
N LEU A 99 12.79 -10.97 29.52
CA LEU A 99 13.77 -10.02 28.98
C LEU A 99 14.15 -10.37 27.54
N ALA A 100 14.34 -11.65 27.23
CA ALA A 100 14.64 -12.09 25.87
C ALA A 100 13.50 -11.74 24.92
N THR A 101 12.26 -12.06 25.28
CA THR A 101 11.08 -11.74 24.47
C THR A 101 11.01 -10.24 24.21
N ALA A 102 11.14 -9.40 25.24
CA ALA A 102 11.07 -7.95 25.10
C ALA A 102 12.16 -7.41 24.17
N ILE A 103 13.41 -7.84 24.36
CA ILE A 103 14.55 -7.38 23.55
C ILE A 103 14.44 -7.86 22.10
N VAL A 104 14.12 -9.13 21.88
CA VAL A 104 13.96 -9.71 20.54
C VAL A 104 12.83 -9.00 19.79
N VAL A 105 11.68 -8.80 20.43
CA VAL A 105 10.55 -8.07 19.83
C VAL A 105 10.95 -6.65 19.44
N ILE A 106 11.63 -5.90 20.32
CA ILE A 106 12.07 -4.53 20.02
C ILE A 106 13.04 -4.51 18.83
N ILE A 107 14.05 -5.37 18.83
CA ILE A 107 15.06 -5.44 17.78
C ILE A 107 14.40 -5.84 16.44
N VAL A 108 13.66 -6.94 16.42
CA VAL A 108 13.00 -7.43 15.21
C VAL A 108 12.02 -6.39 14.67
N THR A 109 11.26 -5.73 15.54
CA THR A 109 10.33 -4.67 15.13
C THR A 109 11.07 -3.50 14.50
N TYR A 110 12.16 -3.03 15.11
CA TYR A 110 12.97 -1.96 14.55
C TYR A 110 13.51 -2.30 13.16
N PHE A 111 14.13 -3.47 13.00
CA PHE A 111 14.65 -3.91 11.71
C PHE A 111 13.53 -4.13 10.68
N SER A 112 12.41 -4.71 11.09
CA SER A 112 11.24 -4.92 10.21
C SER A 112 10.65 -3.61 9.73
N ILE A 113 10.52 -2.59 10.58
CA ILE A 113 10.01 -1.27 10.18
C ILE A 113 11.01 -0.57 9.25
N ILE A 114 12.30 -0.60 9.56
CA ILE A 114 13.32 0.09 8.77
C ILE A 114 13.45 -0.54 7.38
N PHE A 115 13.71 -1.85 7.33
CA PHE A 115 14.03 -2.56 6.09
C PHE A 115 12.80 -3.12 5.36
N GLY A 116 11.72 -3.40 6.08
CA GLY A 116 10.48 -3.90 5.51
C GLY A 116 9.49 -2.81 5.11
N GLU A 117 9.68 -1.56 5.56
CA GLU A 117 8.71 -0.50 5.29
C GLU A 117 9.33 0.85 4.95
N LEU A 118 10.03 1.50 5.88
CA LEU A 118 10.45 2.90 5.74
C LEU A 118 11.46 3.12 4.61
N VAL A 119 12.55 2.35 4.59
CA VAL A 119 13.58 2.47 3.55
C VAL A 119 13.01 2.09 2.17
N PRO A 120 12.33 0.95 2.01
CA PRO A 120 11.70 0.60 0.73
C PRO A 120 10.71 1.65 0.24
N LYS A 121 9.89 2.23 1.13
CA LYS A 121 8.96 3.30 0.75
C LYS A 121 9.69 4.54 0.24
N ARG A 122 10.77 4.95 0.90
CA ARG A 122 11.62 6.07 0.43
C ARG A 122 12.22 5.78 -0.95
N ILE A 123 12.67 4.55 -1.19
CA ILE A 123 13.18 4.13 -2.50
C ILE A 123 12.07 4.20 -3.54
N GLY A 124 10.87 3.67 -3.25
CA GLY A 124 9.70 3.73 -4.12
C GLY A 124 9.32 5.15 -4.54
N LEU A 125 9.39 6.11 -3.60
CA LEU A 125 9.13 7.52 -3.85
C LEU A 125 10.21 8.21 -4.71
N SER A 126 11.45 7.73 -4.65
CA SER A 126 12.57 8.36 -5.37
C SER A 126 12.50 8.16 -6.89
N LYS A 127 12.00 7.01 -7.36
CA LYS A 127 11.85 6.66 -8.78
C LYS A 127 10.55 5.89 -9.04
N PRO A 128 9.37 6.53 -8.84
CA PRO A 128 8.09 5.83 -8.85
C PRO A 128 7.79 5.11 -10.15
N GLU A 129 7.96 5.77 -11.31
CA GLU A 129 7.64 5.16 -12.60
C GLU A 129 8.59 4.00 -12.94
N GLY A 130 9.89 4.15 -12.65
CA GLY A 130 10.88 3.10 -12.91
C GLY A 130 10.60 1.84 -12.09
N ILE A 131 10.31 2.01 -10.80
CA ILE A 131 10.03 0.91 -9.89
C ILE A 131 8.68 0.29 -10.21
N ALA A 132 7.63 1.11 -10.45
CA ALA A 132 6.30 0.62 -10.85
C ALA A 132 6.38 -0.29 -12.09
N LYS A 133 7.17 0.09 -13.10
CA LYS A 133 7.42 -0.75 -14.28
C LYS A 133 8.13 -2.06 -13.93
N ALA A 134 9.17 -2.01 -13.12
CA ALA A 134 9.93 -3.20 -12.72
C ALA A 134 9.06 -4.21 -11.95
N VAL A 135 8.15 -3.72 -11.09
CA VAL A 135 7.28 -4.58 -10.27
C VAL A 135 5.96 -4.93 -10.93
N ALA A 136 5.59 -4.29 -12.05
CA ALA A 136 4.26 -4.46 -12.66
C ALA A 136 3.95 -5.92 -13.04
N LYS A 137 4.87 -6.57 -13.77
CA LYS A 137 4.71 -7.97 -14.19
C LYS A 137 4.60 -8.96 -13.02
N PRO A 138 5.54 -8.99 -12.05
CA PRO A 138 5.42 -9.91 -10.93
C PRO A 138 4.17 -9.65 -10.10
N MET A 139 3.82 -8.37 -9.86
CA MET A 139 2.61 -8.03 -9.13
C MET A 139 1.34 -8.46 -9.85
N ARG A 140 1.28 -8.37 -11.19
CA ARG A 140 0.14 -8.88 -11.96
C ARG A 140 -0.07 -10.38 -11.74
N ILE A 141 1.00 -11.18 -11.71
CA ILE A 141 0.91 -12.63 -11.47
C ILE A 141 0.35 -12.88 -10.07
N ILE A 142 0.90 -12.19 -9.06
CA ILE A 142 0.45 -12.34 -7.67
C ILE A 142 -1.03 -11.94 -7.56
N SER A 143 -1.45 -10.82 -8.15
CA SER A 143 -2.84 -10.37 -8.14
C SER A 143 -3.81 -11.37 -8.77
N ILE A 144 -3.39 -12.12 -9.79
CA ILE A 144 -4.23 -13.18 -10.39
C ILE A 144 -4.36 -14.36 -9.43
N VAL A 145 -3.27 -14.78 -8.78
CA VAL A 145 -3.26 -15.89 -7.83
C VAL A 145 -4.04 -15.58 -6.56
N THR A 146 -3.94 -14.34 -6.06
CA THR A 146 -4.64 -13.87 -4.85
C THR A 146 -6.08 -13.45 -5.13
N HIS A 147 -6.48 -13.28 -6.41
CA HIS A 147 -7.81 -12.86 -6.82
C HIS A 147 -8.97 -13.61 -6.12
N PRO A 148 -9.01 -14.95 -6.01
CA PRO A 148 -10.10 -15.65 -5.33
C PRO A 148 -10.22 -15.28 -3.85
N PHE A 149 -9.08 -15.08 -3.16
CA PHE A 149 -9.06 -14.67 -1.75
C PHE A 149 -9.54 -13.24 -1.58
N ILE A 150 -9.09 -12.34 -2.44
CA ILE A 150 -9.52 -10.93 -2.44
C ILE A 150 -11.02 -10.84 -2.73
N TRP A 151 -11.52 -11.58 -3.72
CA TRP A 151 -12.94 -11.61 -4.04
C TRP A 151 -13.78 -12.03 -2.84
N LEU A 152 -13.34 -13.06 -2.10
CA LEU A 152 -14.02 -13.51 -0.89
C LEU A 152 -14.03 -12.39 0.17
N LEU A 153 -12.89 -11.75 0.42
CA LEU A 153 -12.79 -10.64 1.38
C LEU A 153 -13.64 -9.44 0.98
N SER A 154 -13.63 -9.06 -0.30
CA SER A 154 -14.46 -7.97 -0.83
C SER A 154 -15.94 -8.30 -0.68
N LYS A 155 -16.36 -9.54 -0.93
CA LYS A 155 -17.74 -9.98 -0.69
C LYS A 155 -18.11 -9.88 0.79
N SER A 156 -17.25 -10.36 1.69
CA SER A 156 -17.46 -10.24 3.14
C SER A 156 -17.53 -8.78 3.60
N SER A 157 -16.63 -7.92 3.11
CA SER A 157 -16.64 -6.48 3.40
C SER A 157 -17.92 -5.82 2.93
N ASN A 158 -18.36 -6.09 1.69
CA ASN A 158 -19.61 -5.55 1.15
C ASN A 158 -20.85 -5.98 1.95
N ILE A 159 -20.87 -7.21 2.47
CA ILE A 159 -21.94 -7.67 3.36
C ILE A 159 -21.96 -6.83 4.64
N ILE A 160 -20.79 -6.60 5.25
CA ILE A 160 -20.67 -5.77 6.46
C ILE A 160 -21.10 -4.34 6.18
N VAL A 161 -20.59 -3.71 5.12
CA VAL A 161 -20.98 -2.35 4.69
C VAL A 161 -22.49 -2.25 4.49
N LYS A 162 -23.12 -3.28 3.89
CA LYS A 162 -24.57 -3.33 3.70
C LYS A 162 -25.33 -3.45 5.03
N ILE A 163 -24.81 -4.20 6.01
CA ILE A 163 -25.38 -4.27 7.36
C ILE A 163 -25.36 -2.88 8.03
N PHE A 164 -24.27 -2.14 7.88
CA PHE A 164 -24.12 -0.80 8.45
C PHE A 164 -24.74 0.31 7.59
N SER A 165 -25.39 -0.01 6.46
CA SER A 165 -26.00 0.95 5.53
C SER A 165 -25.06 2.09 5.10
N LEU A 166 -23.76 1.80 5.01
CA LEU A 166 -22.77 2.74 4.54
C LEU A 166 -22.96 2.90 3.03
N LYS A 167 -23.47 4.06 2.60
CA LYS A 167 -23.60 4.37 1.16
C LYS A 167 -22.19 4.56 0.60
N PRO A 168 -21.86 3.95 -0.56
CA PRO A 168 -20.65 4.31 -1.27
C PRO A 168 -20.69 5.81 -1.55
N THR A 169 -19.66 6.53 -1.13
CA THR A 169 -19.43 7.92 -1.53
C THR A 169 -19.07 7.89 -3.00
N ASP A 170 -20.11 7.87 -3.85
CA ASP A 170 -19.90 8.11 -5.26
C ASP A 170 -19.38 9.54 -5.36
N ASN A 171 -18.22 9.74 -5.98
CA ASN A 171 -17.61 11.06 -6.24
C ASN A 171 -18.43 11.84 -7.30
N GLN A 172 -19.75 11.67 -7.30
CA GLN A 172 -20.66 12.47 -8.09
C GLN A 172 -20.70 13.84 -7.44
N LEU A 173 -19.94 14.78 -8.02
CA LEU A 173 -20.02 16.18 -7.63
C LEU A 173 -21.48 16.61 -7.75
N THR A 174 -22.04 17.14 -6.66
CA THR A 174 -23.38 17.73 -6.74
C THR A 174 -23.32 18.99 -7.60
N GLU A 175 -24.48 19.43 -8.12
CA GLU A 175 -24.55 20.69 -8.85
C GLU A 175 -24.04 21.87 -8.00
N GLU A 176 -24.28 21.84 -6.68
CA GLU A 176 -23.77 22.87 -5.77
C GLU A 176 -22.24 22.83 -5.64
N GLU A 177 -21.63 21.64 -5.60
CA GLU A 177 -20.18 21.48 -5.57
C GLU A 177 -19.54 21.96 -6.88
N ILE A 178 -20.17 21.69 -8.03
CA ILE A 178 -19.72 22.20 -9.33
C ILE A 178 -19.80 23.73 -9.37
N LYS A 179 -20.90 24.32 -8.90
CA LYS A 179 -21.05 25.79 -8.79
C LYS A 179 -20.01 26.41 -7.87
N ALA A 180 -19.70 25.76 -6.75
CA ALA A 180 -18.67 26.24 -5.82
C ALA A 180 -17.28 26.26 -6.47
N ILE A 181 -16.93 25.22 -7.23
CA ILE A 181 -15.65 25.14 -7.97
C ILE A 181 -15.56 26.23 -9.05
N ILE A 182 -16.65 26.48 -9.77
CA ILE A 182 -16.70 27.53 -10.79
C ILE A 182 -16.54 28.91 -10.16
N SER A 183 -17.27 29.19 -9.08
CA SER A 183 -17.17 30.46 -8.34
C SER A 183 -15.76 30.68 -7.79
N GLU A 184 -15.12 29.65 -7.24
CA GLU A 184 -13.74 29.71 -6.76
C GLU A 184 -12.76 29.96 -7.91
N GLY A 185 -12.98 29.34 -9.08
CA GLY A 185 -12.19 29.57 -10.29
C GLY A 185 -12.30 31.01 -10.83
N THR A 186 -13.47 31.64 -10.70
CA THR A 186 -13.69 33.04 -11.05
C THR A 186 -13.00 33.98 -10.07
N GLU A 187 -13.11 33.74 -8.75
CA GLU A 187 -12.42 34.53 -7.72
C GLU A 187 -10.89 34.47 -7.86
N GLN A 188 -10.36 33.31 -8.27
CA GLN A 188 -8.94 33.11 -8.53
C GLN A 188 -8.51 33.61 -9.93
N GLY A 189 -9.42 34.19 -10.73
CA GLY A 189 -9.16 34.73 -12.06
C GLY A 189 -8.78 33.67 -13.11
N THR A 190 -9.08 32.40 -12.86
CA THR A 190 -8.84 31.28 -13.77
C THR A 190 -10.00 31.07 -14.74
N ILE A 191 -11.20 31.53 -14.36
CA ILE A 191 -12.43 31.51 -15.17
C ILE A 191 -12.90 32.96 -15.33
N GLU A 192 -13.26 33.37 -16.54
CA GLU A 192 -13.83 34.71 -16.75
C GLU A 192 -15.29 34.76 -16.26
N GLU A 193 -15.73 35.89 -15.71
CA GLU A 193 -17.11 36.07 -15.22
C GLU A 193 -18.16 35.71 -16.30
N THR A 194 -17.83 35.96 -17.57
CA THR A 194 -18.68 35.64 -18.72
C THR A 194 -18.79 34.14 -18.97
N GLU A 195 -17.74 33.36 -18.70
CA GLU A 195 -17.75 31.91 -18.80
C GLU A 195 -18.57 31.27 -17.67
N GLN A 196 -18.47 31.81 -16.45
CA GLN A 196 -19.31 31.39 -15.32
C GLN A 196 -20.81 31.58 -15.65
N GLU A 197 -21.19 32.74 -16.19
CA GLU A 197 -22.60 33.04 -16.52
C GLU A 197 -23.17 32.07 -17.56
N ILE A 198 -22.36 31.68 -18.56
CA ILE A 198 -22.74 30.69 -19.57
C ILE A 198 -22.96 29.33 -18.92
N ILE A 199 -22.05 28.91 -18.04
CA ILE A 199 -22.14 27.60 -17.38
C ILE A 199 -23.37 27.54 -16.46
N GLU A 200 -23.64 28.59 -15.67
CA GLU A 200 -24.82 28.68 -14.82
C GLU A 200 -26.13 28.61 -15.62
N ARG A 201 -26.19 29.26 -16.78
CA ARG A 201 -27.36 29.19 -17.68
C ARG A 201 -27.60 27.80 -18.24
N VAL A 202 -26.55 27.04 -18.54
CA VAL A 202 -26.67 25.66 -19.03
C VAL A 202 -27.23 24.73 -17.93
N PHE A 203 -26.82 24.93 -16.67
CA PHE A 203 -27.39 24.19 -15.54
C PHE A 203 -28.88 24.48 -15.33
N HIS A 204 -29.34 25.71 -15.59
CA HIS A 204 -30.76 26.07 -15.50
C HIS A 204 -31.65 25.51 -16.62
N LEU A 205 -31.07 25.00 -17.70
CA LEU A 205 -31.80 24.45 -18.86
C LEU A 205 -31.90 22.91 -18.85
N SER A 206 -31.26 22.25 -17.89
CA SER A 206 -31.25 20.79 -17.71
C SER A 206 -32.23 20.37 -16.62
#